data_AF-A0A6G0VPY5-F1
#
_entry.id   AF-A0A6G0VPY5-F1
#
_cell.length_a   1.000
_cell.length_b   1.000
_cell.length_c   1.000
_cell.angle_alpha   90.00
_cell.angle_beta   90.00
_cell.angle_gamma   90.00
#
_symmetry.space_group_name_H-M   'P 1'
#
loop_
_entity.id
_entity.type
_entity.pdbx_description
1 polymer ?
#
loop_
_entity_poly.entity_id
_entity_poly.type
_entity_poly.pdbx_seq_one_letter_code
_entity_poly.pdbx_strand_id
1 'polypeptide(L)'
;YQPASASELLSAFRALDPERTGTISRECMESALRHDGEPFEDEELEEMMSAAAVETATGSMVIPYELYINKILLFCFGTDGR
;
A
#
# COMPACT_ATOMS: atom_id res chain seq x y z
N TYR A 1 2.49 0.77 18.32
CA TYR A 1 3.13 1.86 17.56
C TYR A 1 2.08 2.46 16.63
N GLN A 2 2.22 3.69 16.11
CA GLN A 2 1.23 4.25 15.17
C GLN A 2 1.62 3.88 13.73
N PRO A 3 0.66 3.47 12.89
CA PRO A 3 0.92 3.19 11.49
C PRO A 3 1.35 4.45 10.75
N ALA A 4 2.10 4.28 9.66
CA ALA A 4 2.54 5.39 8.81
C ALA A 4 1.34 6.22 8.35
N SER A 5 1.49 7.55 8.38
CA SER A 5 0.43 8.45 7.94
C SER A 5 0.25 8.37 6.41
N ALA A 6 -0.94 8.66 5.90
CA ALA A 6 -1.21 8.71 4.46
C ALA A 6 -0.20 9.57 3.68
N SER A 7 0.26 10.68 4.27
CA SER A 7 1.29 11.54 3.68
C SER A 7 2.66 10.87 3.58
N GLU A 8 3.04 10.06 4.57
CA GLU A 8 4.34 9.37 4.60
C GLU A 8 4.34 8.23 3.59
N LEU A 9 3.26 7.45 3.56
CA LEU A 9 3.01 6.44 2.55
C LEU A 9 3.08 7.03 1.14
N LEU A 10 2.38 8.14 0.89
CA LEU A 10 2.42 8.84 -0.40
C LEU A 10 3.83 9.32 -0.78
N SER A 11 4.62 9.77 0.21
CA SER A 11 5.99 10.22 -0.02
C SER A 11 6.91 9.05 -0.40
N ALA A 12 6.81 7.93 0.30
CA ALA A 12 7.54 6.70 -0.02
C ALA A 12 7.15 6.18 -1.42
N PHE A 13 5.86 6.22 -1.78
CA PHE A 13 5.41 5.82 -3.11
C PHE A 13 5.95 6.73 -4.20
N ARG A 14 5.99 8.04 -4.00
CA ARG A 14 6.60 8.98 -4.96
C ARG A 14 8.09 8.74 -5.17
N ALA A 15 8.79 8.23 -4.15
CA ALA A 15 10.20 7.87 -4.29
C ALA A 15 10.39 6.60 -5.13
N LEU A 16 9.41 5.68 -5.11
CA LEU A 16 9.44 4.40 -5.83
C LEU A 16 8.85 4.47 -7.25
N ASP A 17 7.91 5.39 -7.49
CA ASP A 17 7.27 5.64 -8.80
C ASP A 17 7.68 7.01 -9.36
N PRO A 18 8.94 7.18 -9.80
CA PRO A 18 9.39 8.44 -10.39
C PRO A 18 8.66 8.75 -11.71
N GLU A 19 8.15 7.73 -12.39
CA GLU A 19 7.40 7.86 -13.64
C GLU A 19 5.96 8.38 -13.43
N ARG A 20 5.48 8.45 -12.18
CA ARG A 20 4.10 8.87 -11.84
C ARG A 20 3.06 8.05 -12.61
N THR A 21 3.31 6.75 -12.77
CA THR A 21 2.33 5.81 -13.30
C THR A 21 1.09 5.74 -12.40
N GLY A 22 1.30 6.03 -11.10
CA GLY A 22 0.28 5.99 -10.08
C GLY A 22 -0.17 4.59 -9.69
N THR A 23 0.58 3.59 -10.11
CA THR A 23 0.44 2.20 -9.70
C THR A 23 1.82 1.65 -9.37
N ILE A 24 1.85 0.62 -8.54
CA ILE A 24 3.09 -0.01 -8.13
C ILE A 24 2.89 -1.51 -8.00
N SER A 25 3.94 -2.26 -8.30
CA SER A 25 3.95 -3.71 -8.16
C SER A 25 4.10 -4.12 -6.70
N ARG A 26 3.58 -5.30 -6.35
CA ARG A 26 3.64 -5.89 -5.02
C ARG A 26 5.03 -5.83 -4.38
N GLU A 27 6.06 -6.28 -5.07
CA GLU A 27 7.43 -6.33 -4.51
C GLU A 27 7.95 -4.95 -4.13
N CYS A 28 7.66 -3.95 -4.95
CA CYS A 28 8.13 -2.59 -4.72
C CYS A 28 7.38 -1.96 -3.54
N MET A 29 6.10 -2.29 -3.39
CA MET A 29 5.26 -1.95 -2.24
C MET A 29 5.78 -2.56 -0.93
N GLU A 30 6.07 -3.85 -0.94
CA GLU A 30 6.58 -4.59 0.21
C GLU A 30 7.93 -4.02 0.66
N SER A 31 8.79 -3.67 -0.31
CA SER A 31 10.05 -3.00 -0.04
C SER A 31 9.84 -1.61 0.58
N ALA A 32 8.84 -0.85 0.11
CA ALA A 32 8.47 0.46 0.68
C ALA A 32 8.09 0.36 2.16
N LEU A 33 7.24 -0.61 2.48
CA LEU A 33 6.66 -0.79 3.81
C LEU A 33 7.64 -1.41 4.79
N ARG A 34 8.55 -2.28 4.31
CA ARG A 34 9.64 -2.80 5.14
C ARG A 34 10.71 -1.75 5.45
N HIS A 35 10.85 -0.70 4.63
CA HIS A 35 11.86 0.34 4.85
C HIS A 35 11.37 1.44 5.79
N ASP A 36 10.08 1.78 5.75
CA ASP A 36 9.50 2.91 6.49
C ASP A 36 8.36 2.41 7.42
N GLY A 37 8.72 1.87 8.59
CA GLY A 37 7.77 1.54 9.67
C GLY A 37 7.81 0.10 10.20
N GLU A 38 6.70 -0.32 10.81
CA GLU A 38 6.50 -1.68 11.33
C GLU A 38 6.18 -2.62 10.16
N PRO A 39 6.90 -3.74 9.98
CA PRO A 39 6.65 -4.65 8.88
C PRO A 39 5.27 -5.27 9.05
N PHE A 40 4.39 -5.06 8.06
CA PHE A 40 3.19 -5.88 7.93
C PHE A 40 3.61 -7.33 7.72
N GLU A 41 2.94 -8.26 8.39
CA GLU A 41 3.11 -9.69 8.13
C GLU A 41 2.71 -9.96 6.67
N ASP A 42 3.37 -10.92 6.02
CA ASP A 42 3.12 -11.24 4.61
C ASP A 42 1.62 -11.55 4.33
N GLU A 43 0.92 -12.09 5.33
CA GLU A 43 -0.51 -12.42 5.27
C GLU A 43 -1.40 -11.16 5.30
N GLU A 44 -1.12 -10.19 6.19
CA GLU A 44 -1.84 -8.90 6.23
C GLU A 44 -1.56 -8.09 4.97
N LEU A 45 -0.31 -8.10 4.51
CA LEU A 45 0.09 -7.46 3.28
C LEU A 45 -0.65 -8.06 2.08
N GLU A 46 -0.75 -9.39 2.00
CA GLU A 46 -1.44 -10.09 0.92
C GLU A 46 -2.95 -9.81 0.92
N GLU A 47 -3.59 -9.78 2.09
CA GLU A 47 -5.00 -9.37 2.23
C GLU A 47 -5.22 -7.92 1.75
N MET A 48 -4.35 -7.00 2.18
CA MET A 48 -4.41 -5.60 1.75
C MET A 48 -4.18 -5.44 0.25
N MET A 49 -3.20 -6.16 -0.29
CA MET A 49 -2.84 -6.12 -1.71
C MET A 49 -3.93 -6.73 -2.57
N SER A 50 -4.45 -7.89 -2.20
CA SER A 50 -5.55 -8.54 -2.92
C SER A 50 -6.78 -7.64 -3.00
N ALA A 51 -7.06 -6.90 -1.92
CA ALA A 51 -8.17 -5.96 -1.88
C ALA A 51 -7.94 -4.62 -2.62
N ALA A 52 -6.68 -4.19 -2.78
CA ALA A 52 -6.32 -2.92 -3.43
C ALA A 52 -5.84 -3.11 -4.88
N ALA A 53 -5.44 -4.32 -5.25
CA ALA A 53 -4.92 -4.63 -6.56
C ALA A 53 -6.02 -4.66 -7.62
N VAL A 54 -5.66 -4.21 -8.81
CA VAL A 54 -6.56 -4.08 -9.96
C VAL A 54 -5.90 -4.74 -11.15
N GLU A 55 -6.68 -5.54 -11.88
CA GLU A 55 -6.24 -6.14 -13.13
C GLU A 55 -6.24 -5.07 -14.24
N THR A 56 -5.11 -4.95 -14.93
CA THR A 56 -4.97 -4.07 -16.09
C THR A 56 -5.44 -4.77 -17.37
N ALA A 57 -5.68 -4.00 -18.44
CA ALA A 57 -6.06 -4.54 -19.74
C ALA A 57 -5.06 -5.55 -20.34
N THR A 58 -3.80 -5.56 -19.85
CA THR A 58 -2.76 -6.50 -20.24
C THR A 58 -2.77 -7.79 -19.40
N GLY A 59 -3.71 -7.95 -18.47
CA GLY A 59 -3.77 -9.08 -17.53
C GLY A 59 -2.74 -9.00 -16.40
N SER A 60 -2.11 -7.84 -16.20
CA SER A 60 -1.14 -7.62 -15.13
C SER A 60 -1.83 -7.00 -13.92
N MET A 61 -1.57 -7.53 -12.73
CA MET A 61 -2.14 -7.03 -11.49
C MET A 61 -1.26 -5.89 -10.95
N VAL A 62 -1.85 -4.72 -10.76
CA VAL A 62 -1.15 -3.51 -10.27
C VAL A 62 -1.91 -2.92 -9.10
N ILE A 63 -1.22 -2.25 -8.19
CA ILE A 63 -1.84 -1.65 -7.02
C ILE A 63 -1.83 -0.13 -7.17
N PRO A 64 -2.99 0.53 -7.35
CA PRO A 64 -3.10 1.98 -7.30
C PRO A 64 -2.86 2.45 -5.87
N TYR A 65 -1.94 3.40 -5.70
CA TYR A 65 -1.57 3.87 -4.36
C TYR A 65 -2.76 4.53 -3.64
N GLU A 66 -3.71 5.16 -4.35
CA GLU A 66 -4.90 5.76 -3.74
C GLU A 66 -5.80 4.72 -3.08
N LEU A 67 -6.03 3.58 -3.75
CA LEU A 67 -6.81 2.47 -3.19
C LEU A 67 -6.10 1.87 -1.99
N TYR A 68 -4.78 1.73 -2.09
CA TYR A 68 -3.98 1.18 -1.02
C TYR A 68 -3.91 2.07 0.22
N ILE A 69 -3.64 3.37 0.07
CA ILE A 69 -3.63 4.33 1.18
C ILE A 69 -5.00 4.36 1.84
N ASN A 70 -6.08 4.36 1.05
CA ASN A 70 -7.43 4.24 1.61
C ASN A 70 -7.61 2.94 2.38
N LYS A 71 -7.05 1.82 1.90
CA LYS A 71 -7.11 0.53 2.59
C LYS A 71 -6.32 0.54 3.90
N ILE A 72 -5.12 1.11 3.93
CA ILE A 72 -4.36 1.33 5.17
C ILE A 72 -5.16 2.21 6.10
N LEU A 73 -5.65 3.35 5.66
CA LEU A 73 -6.40 4.26 6.53
C LEU A 73 -7.65 3.58 7.10
N LEU A 74 -8.36 2.78 6.29
CA LEU A 74 -9.49 1.98 6.75
C LEU A 74 -9.07 0.88 7.74
N PHE A 75 -7.91 0.26 7.56
CA PHE A 75 -7.42 -0.81 8.42
C PHE A 75 -6.86 -0.27 9.74
N CYS A 76 -6.02 0.76 9.66
CA CYS A 76 -5.34 1.40 10.78
C CYS A 76 -6.25 2.32 11.62
N PHE A 77 -7.27 2.96 11.03
CA PHE A 77 -8.29 3.70 11.79
C PHE A 77 -9.55 2.87 12.07
N GLY A 78 -9.64 1.63 11.55
CA GLY A 78 -10.81 0.77 11.68
C GLY A 78 -10.93 0.00 13.00
N THR A 79 -9.93 0.04 13.88
CA THR A 79 -9.92 -0.73 15.14
C THR A 79 -10.07 0.11 16.41
N ASP A 80 -10.53 1.37 16.32
CA ASP A 80 -11.06 2.08 17.49
C ASP A 80 -12.59 2.19 17.37
N GLY A 81 -13.23 1.08 17.70
CA GLY A 81 -14.69 0.94 17.81
C GLY A 81 -15.00 -0.08 18.89
N ARG A 82 -14.61 0.25 20.13
CA ARG A 82 -15.23 -0.31 21.33
C ARG A 82 -16.65 0.22 21.49
#